data_AF-A0A2D4UQN5-F1
#
_entry.id   AF-A0A2D4UQN5-F1
#
_cell.length_a   1.000
_cell.length_b   1.000
_cell.length_c   1.000
_cell.angle_alpha   90.00
_cell.angle_beta   90.00
_cell.angle_gamma   90.00
#
_symmetry.space_group_name_H-M   'P 1'
#
loop_
_entity.id
_entity.type
_entity.pdbx_description
1 polymer ?
#
loop_
_entity_poly.entity_id
_entity_poly.type
_entity_poly.pdbx_seq_one_letter_code
_entity_poly.pdbx_strand_id
1 'polypeptide(L)'
;GVDVAGAMLAIIRLEGIDGSVADRAAHLLAAHKDGLEIDTDASNALWQQIRDVDLLADANGDIWKLSCAPASSPAVITTLSDQFDFQFFADWAGGLLWLSGPSGMEFGTAMRTALAANGNGYAQLIRDSGNSKDVIAPLQPLSSAHYALHKRVKAAFDPRSVLNFGRMHDGI
;
A
#
# COMPACT_ATOMS: atom_id res chain seq x y z
N GLY A 1 -18.69 6.02 -14.24
CA GLY A 1 -17.54 5.64 -13.40
C GLY A 1 -16.58 6.80 -13.32
N VAL A 2 -15.85 6.94 -12.21
CA VAL A 2 -14.79 7.94 -12.08
C VAL A 2 -13.59 7.48 -12.90
N ASP A 3 -13.09 8.31 -13.80
CA ASP A 3 -11.83 8.05 -14.51
C ASP A 3 -10.66 8.32 -13.56
N VAL A 4 -10.03 7.26 -13.10
CA VAL A 4 -8.92 7.28 -12.13
C VAL A 4 -7.54 7.38 -12.80
N ALA A 5 -7.46 7.45 -14.14
CA ALA A 5 -6.22 7.28 -14.87
C ALA A 5 -5.43 8.58 -15.19
N GLY A 6 -5.99 9.77 -14.95
CA GLY A 6 -5.50 11.03 -15.56
C GLY A 6 -5.12 12.21 -14.66
N ALA A 7 -5.36 12.17 -13.35
CA ALA A 7 -4.97 13.23 -12.41
C ALA A 7 -4.85 12.66 -10.97
N MET A 8 -4.11 13.34 -10.08
CA MET A 8 -4.14 12.99 -8.65
C MET A 8 -5.54 13.28 -8.08
N LEU A 9 -6.32 12.23 -7.86
CA LEU A 9 -7.66 12.30 -7.30
C LEU A 9 -7.63 11.98 -5.81
N ALA A 10 -8.36 12.77 -5.02
CA ALA A 10 -8.67 12.45 -3.63
C ALA A 10 -10.10 11.91 -3.57
N ILE A 11 -10.26 10.69 -3.04
CA ILE A 11 -11.56 10.04 -2.90
C ILE A 11 -11.86 9.93 -1.40
N ILE A 12 -13.04 10.39 -0.99
CA ILE A 12 -13.50 10.36 0.41
C ILE A 12 -14.75 9.49 0.51
N ARG A 13 -14.70 8.45 1.34
CA ARG A 13 -15.89 7.65 1.69
C ARG A 13 -16.60 8.29 2.86
N LEU A 14 -17.91 8.51 2.72
CA LEU A 14 -18.77 8.85 3.84
C LEU A 14 -19.66 7.65 4.16
N GLU A 15 -19.68 7.25 5.43
CA GLU A 15 -20.52 6.16 5.92
C GLU A 15 -21.25 6.59 7.19
N GLY A 16 -22.47 6.08 7.36
CA GLY A 16 -23.29 6.37 8.53
C GLY A 16 -24.76 6.47 8.18
N ILE A 17 -25.49 7.22 9.00
CA ILE A 17 -26.93 7.47 8.83
C ILE A 17 -27.14 8.43 7.65
N ASP A 18 -28.12 8.17 6.80
CA ASP A 18 -28.39 8.90 5.55
C ASP A 18 -28.34 10.43 5.69
N GLY A 19 -29.08 10.99 6.66
CA GLY A 19 -29.10 12.45 6.88
C GLY A 19 -27.74 13.05 7.26
N SER A 20 -26.92 12.28 7.97
CA SER A 20 -25.56 12.68 8.40
C SER A 20 -24.55 12.58 7.26
N VAL A 21 -24.73 11.61 6.35
CA VAL A 21 -23.92 11.48 5.14
C VAL A 21 -24.25 12.61 4.16
N ALA A 22 -25.54 12.86 3.92
CA ALA A 22 -26.00 13.93 3.03
C ALA A 22 -25.50 15.32 3.49
N ASP A 23 -25.59 15.62 4.79
CA ASP A 23 -25.08 16.87 5.36
C ASP A 23 -23.55 17.03 5.16
N ARG A 24 -22.77 15.97 5.41
CA ARG A 24 -21.32 16.00 5.22
C ARG A 24 -20.90 16.10 3.76
N ALA A 25 -21.60 15.40 2.86
CA ALA A 25 -21.38 15.50 1.43
C ALA A 25 -21.62 16.93 0.95
N ALA A 26 -22.73 17.55 1.36
CA ALA A 26 -23.04 18.94 1.04
C ALA A 26 -21.95 19.91 1.53
N HIS A 27 -21.45 19.74 2.77
CA HIS A 27 -20.35 20.56 3.30
C HIS A 27 -19.03 20.37 2.54
N LEU A 28 -18.69 19.14 2.14
CA LEU A 28 -17.49 18.87 1.35
C LEU A 28 -17.57 19.50 -0.04
N LEU A 29 -18.70 19.34 -0.75
CA LEU A 29 -18.91 19.93 -2.07
C LEU A 29 -18.96 21.46 -2.04
N ALA A 30 -19.47 22.05 -0.95
CA ALA A 30 -19.41 23.49 -0.74
C ALA A 30 -17.97 23.99 -0.56
N ALA A 31 -17.11 23.22 0.12
CA ALA A 31 -15.70 23.54 0.31
C ALA A 31 -14.84 23.25 -0.93
N HIS A 32 -15.22 22.25 -1.73
CA HIS A 32 -14.51 21.77 -2.92
C HIS A 32 -15.45 21.75 -4.12
N LYS A 33 -15.59 22.89 -4.80
CA LYS A 33 -16.58 23.10 -5.87
C LYS A 33 -16.41 22.21 -7.10
N ASP A 34 -15.19 21.72 -7.34
CA ASP A 34 -14.89 20.78 -8.43
C ASP A 34 -15.03 19.30 -8.00
N GLY A 35 -15.40 19.06 -6.74
CA GLY A 35 -15.70 17.74 -6.22
C GLY A 35 -16.96 17.16 -6.84
N LEU A 36 -16.99 15.84 -6.97
CA LEU A 36 -18.13 15.10 -7.50
C LEU A 36 -18.60 14.09 -6.47
N GLU A 37 -19.90 14.09 -6.22
CA GLU A 37 -20.57 12.98 -5.54
C GLU A 37 -20.95 11.92 -6.56
N ILE A 38 -20.72 10.66 -6.21
CA ILE A 38 -21.10 9.49 -7.01
C ILE A 38 -22.16 8.70 -6.27
N ASP A 39 -23.03 8.03 -7.02
CA ASP A 39 -24.08 7.19 -6.44
C ASP A 39 -23.51 5.97 -5.68
N THR A 40 -24.38 5.32 -4.91
CA THR A 40 -24.02 4.18 -4.06
C THR A 40 -23.43 3.01 -4.83
N ASP A 41 -23.95 2.70 -6.03
CA ASP A 41 -23.48 1.56 -6.81
C ASP A 41 -22.09 1.84 -7.41
N ALA A 42 -21.88 3.04 -7.95
CA ALA A 42 -20.58 3.50 -8.42
C ALA A 42 -19.55 3.57 -7.28
N SER A 43 -19.97 4.04 -6.10
CA SER A 43 -19.14 4.07 -4.89
C SER A 43 -18.72 2.66 -4.47
N ASN A 44 -19.67 1.72 -4.39
CA ASN A 44 -19.38 0.34 -4.02
C ASN A 44 -18.41 -0.34 -5.00
N ALA A 45 -18.61 -0.14 -6.31
CA ALA A 45 -17.72 -0.67 -7.33
C ALA A 45 -16.29 -0.09 -7.20
N LEU A 46 -16.16 1.23 -7.01
CA LEU A 46 -14.86 1.88 -6.83
C LEU A 46 -14.14 1.40 -5.57
N TRP A 47 -14.86 1.28 -4.45
CA TRP A 47 -14.26 0.77 -3.21
C TRP A 47 -13.84 -0.70 -3.31
N GLN A 48 -14.54 -1.50 -4.12
CA GLN A 48 -14.10 -2.86 -4.42
C GLN A 48 -12.78 -2.85 -5.19
N GLN A 49 -12.66 -2.03 -6.24
CA GLN A 49 -11.42 -1.89 -7.02
C GLN A 49 -10.23 -1.44 -6.17
N ILE A 50 -10.43 -0.46 -5.28
CA ILE A 50 -9.39 0.01 -4.36
C ILE A 50 -8.98 -1.12 -3.39
N ARG A 51 -9.96 -1.82 -2.80
CA ARG A 51 -9.73 -2.94 -1.86
C ARG A 51 -8.98 -4.10 -2.51
N ASP A 52 -9.32 -4.42 -3.74
CA ASP A 52 -8.73 -5.53 -4.51
C ASP A 52 -7.41 -5.14 -5.19
N VAL A 53 -6.99 -3.87 -5.10
CA VAL A 53 -5.77 -3.33 -5.72
C VAL A 53 -5.84 -3.39 -7.25
N ASP A 54 -7.06 -3.38 -7.80
CA ASP A 54 -7.33 -3.51 -9.24
C ASP A 54 -6.75 -2.32 -10.03
N LEU A 55 -6.55 -1.17 -9.37
CA LEU A 55 -5.91 0.02 -9.93
C LEU A 55 -4.47 -0.25 -10.43
N LEU A 56 -3.84 -1.34 -10.00
CA LEU A 56 -2.51 -1.77 -10.45
C LEU A 56 -2.54 -3.15 -11.13
N ALA A 57 -3.70 -3.71 -11.45
CA ALA A 57 -3.82 -5.06 -12.00
C ALA A 57 -3.06 -5.22 -13.33
N ASP A 58 -3.20 -4.24 -14.21
CA ASP A 58 -2.57 -4.21 -15.54
C ASP A 58 -1.14 -3.65 -15.53
N ALA A 59 -0.62 -3.25 -14.37
CA ALA A 59 0.75 -2.77 -14.28
C ALA A 59 1.74 -3.92 -14.53
N ASN A 60 2.82 -3.66 -15.27
CA ASN A 60 3.80 -4.68 -15.64
C ASN A 60 4.87 -4.96 -14.57
N GLY A 61 4.98 -4.09 -13.56
CA GLY A 61 6.02 -4.14 -12.54
C GLY A 61 5.69 -5.04 -11.34
N ASP A 62 6.62 -5.10 -10.40
CA ASP A 62 6.38 -5.73 -9.11
C ASP A 62 5.42 -4.89 -8.28
N ILE A 63 4.50 -5.54 -7.58
CA ILE A 63 3.56 -4.83 -6.69
C ILE A 63 4.10 -4.87 -5.27
N TRP A 64 4.24 -3.68 -4.69
CA TRP A 64 4.68 -3.47 -3.32
C TRP A 64 3.60 -2.79 -2.50
N LYS A 65 3.48 -3.22 -1.26
CA LYS A 65 2.63 -2.64 -0.23
C LYS A 65 3.50 -1.99 0.83
N LEU A 66 3.33 -0.68 1.01
CA LEU A 66 4.05 0.11 1.98
C LEU A 66 3.09 0.61 3.06
N SER A 67 3.50 0.55 4.33
CA SER A 67 2.80 1.17 5.44
C SER A 67 3.72 2.12 6.18
N CYS A 68 3.25 3.34 6.40
CA CYS A 68 3.97 4.40 7.09
C CYS A 68 2.98 5.37 7.77
N ALA A 69 3.50 6.37 8.48
CA ALA A 69 2.64 7.45 8.95
C ALA A 69 2.07 8.22 7.74
N PRO A 70 0.77 8.60 7.72
CA PRO A 70 0.17 9.31 6.60
C PRO A 70 0.95 10.56 6.16
N ALA A 71 1.42 11.35 7.12
CA ALA A 71 2.21 12.55 6.87
C ALA A 71 3.58 12.29 6.22
N SER A 72 4.11 11.07 6.35
CA SER A 72 5.38 10.67 5.73
C SER A 72 5.23 10.26 4.26
N SER A 73 4.02 9.89 3.84
CA SER A 73 3.79 9.34 2.49
C SER A 73 4.23 10.25 1.35
N PRO A 74 4.00 11.59 1.36
CA PRO A 74 4.42 12.43 0.24
C PRO A 74 5.94 12.47 0.09
N ALA A 75 6.69 12.55 1.21
CA ALA A 75 8.15 12.57 1.17
C ALA A 75 8.74 11.25 0.68
N VAL A 76 8.13 10.11 1.07
CA VAL A 76 8.51 8.78 0.56
C VAL A 76 8.30 8.70 -0.95
N ILE A 77 7.12 9.12 -1.44
CA ILE A 77 6.81 9.11 -2.88
C ILE A 77 7.79 10.00 -3.65
N THR A 78 8.01 11.25 -3.22
CA THR A 78 8.96 12.17 -3.87
C THR A 78 10.35 11.57 -3.98
N THR A 79 10.87 10.99 -2.89
CA THR A 79 12.20 10.36 -2.87
C THR A 79 12.32 9.23 -3.89
N LEU A 80 11.25 8.45 -4.08
CA LEU A 80 11.23 7.36 -5.06
C LEU A 80 11.08 7.90 -6.48
N SER A 81 10.24 8.92 -6.70
CA SER A 81 9.98 9.50 -8.02
C SER A 81 11.20 10.19 -8.62
N ASP A 82 12.14 10.64 -7.78
CA ASP A 82 13.43 11.17 -8.22
C ASP A 82 14.35 10.08 -8.83
N GLN A 83 14.08 8.80 -8.58
CA GLN A 83 14.96 7.68 -8.93
C GLN A 83 14.32 6.66 -9.87
N PHE A 84 13.00 6.51 -9.83
CA PHE A 84 12.28 5.46 -10.55
C PHE A 84 11.00 6.01 -11.18
N ASP A 85 10.64 5.46 -12.33
CA ASP A 85 9.29 5.54 -12.86
C ASP A 85 8.44 4.41 -12.28
N PHE A 86 7.31 4.74 -11.66
CA PHE A 86 6.42 3.78 -11.02
C PHE A 86 5.00 4.32 -10.94
N GLN A 87 4.04 3.41 -10.86
CA GLN A 87 2.63 3.74 -10.63
C GLN A 87 2.32 3.53 -9.15
N PHE A 88 1.41 4.33 -8.60
CA PHE A 88 0.98 4.14 -7.22
C PHE A 88 -0.41 4.69 -6.97
N PHE A 89 -1.02 4.21 -5.89
CA PHE A 89 -2.12 4.89 -5.22
C PHE A 89 -1.96 4.80 -3.70
N ALA A 90 -2.60 5.72 -2.99
CA ALA A 90 -2.59 5.79 -1.54
C ALA A 90 -3.96 5.39 -0.97
N ASP A 91 -3.95 4.70 0.16
CA ASP A 91 -5.12 4.34 0.97
C ASP A 91 -4.87 4.74 2.44
N TRP A 92 -5.89 4.66 3.28
CA TRP A 92 -5.86 5.04 4.70
C TRP A 92 -5.32 6.46 4.90
N ALA A 93 -5.79 7.39 4.06
CA ALA A 93 -5.35 8.79 4.02
C ALA A 93 -3.82 8.96 3.83
N GLY A 94 -3.15 8.00 3.19
CA GLY A 94 -1.70 8.00 2.99
C GLY A 94 -0.93 7.07 3.94
N GLY A 95 -1.60 6.43 4.90
CA GLY A 95 -0.95 5.45 5.79
C GLY A 95 -0.61 4.12 5.11
N LEU A 96 -1.18 3.89 3.93
CA LEU A 96 -0.93 2.74 3.09
C LEU A 96 -0.66 3.20 1.66
N LEU A 97 0.42 2.69 1.05
CA LEU A 97 0.77 2.94 -0.34
C LEU A 97 0.84 1.61 -1.09
N TRP A 98 0.23 1.57 -2.26
CA TRP A 98 0.37 0.49 -3.22
C TRP A 98 1.16 1.00 -4.40
N LEU A 99 2.25 0.32 -4.75
CA LEU A 99 3.16 0.74 -5.81
C LEU A 99 3.36 -0.39 -6.81
N SER A 100 3.46 -0.07 -8.09
CA SER A 100 3.98 -0.94 -9.13
C SER A 100 5.24 -0.32 -9.75
N GLY A 101 6.37 -1.00 -9.63
CA GLY A 101 7.67 -0.50 -10.12
C GLY A 101 8.60 -1.61 -10.62
N PRO A 102 9.85 -1.27 -10.98
CA PRO A 102 10.76 -2.21 -11.60
C PRO A 102 11.14 -3.37 -10.68
N SER A 103 11.34 -4.56 -11.26
CA SER A 103 11.85 -5.72 -10.54
C SER A 103 13.35 -5.58 -10.21
N GLY A 104 13.78 -6.31 -9.19
CA GLY A 104 15.16 -6.34 -8.71
C GLY A 104 15.32 -5.72 -7.32
N MET A 105 16.56 -5.66 -6.87
CA MET A 105 16.90 -5.22 -5.50
C MET A 105 16.75 -3.71 -5.30
N GLU A 106 16.99 -2.91 -6.33
CA GLU A 106 17.17 -1.46 -6.22
C GLU A 106 15.90 -0.75 -5.74
N PHE A 107 14.76 -1.02 -6.39
CA PHE A 107 13.49 -0.38 -6.05
C PHE A 107 13.06 -0.68 -4.61
N GLY A 108 13.11 -1.96 -4.21
CA GLY A 108 12.81 -2.38 -2.84
C GLY A 108 13.76 -1.80 -1.80
N THR A 109 15.04 -1.64 -2.13
CA THR A 109 16.05 -1.01 -1.25
C THR A 109 15.80 0.48 -1.09
N ALA A 110 15.45 1.17 -2.17
CA ALA A 110 15.09 2.58 -2.16
C ALA A 110 13.83 2.83 -1.31
N MET A 111 12.80 1.99 -1.46
CA MET A 111 11.58 2.05 -0.64
C MET A 111 11.89 1.94 0.86
N ARG A 112 12.73 0.98 1.25
CA ARG A 112 13.12 0.79 2.65
C ARG A 112 13.93 1.94 3.20
N THR A 113 14.86 2.46 2.40
CA THR A 113 15.67 3.64 2.76
C THR A 113 14.78 4.87 2.95
N ALA A 114 13.86 5.12 2.02
CA ALA A 114 12.92 6.24 2.09
C ALA A 114 12.01 6.13 3.33
N LEU A 115 11.50 4.94 3.65
CA LEU A 115 10.73 4.71 4.87
C LEU A 115 11.56 4.98 6.13
N ALA A 116 12.79 4.47 6.21
CA ALA A 116 13.66 4.66 7.36
C ALA A 116 13.97 6.15 7.62
N ALA A 117 14.18 6.93 6.56
CA ALA A 117 14.40 8.38 6.65
C ALA A 117 13.16 9.17 7.10
N ASN A 118 11.95 8.62 6.95
CA ASN A 118 10.69 9.31 7.18
C ASN A 118 9.85 8.70 8.33
N GLY A 119 10.50 8.29 9.42
CA GLY A 119 9.82 7.79 10.62
C GLY A 119 9.58 6.28 10.65
N ASN A 120 10.28 5.53 9.80
CA ASN A 120 10.15 4.08 9.60
C ASN A 120 8.81 3.65 9.00
N GLY A 121 8.74 2.36 8.67
CA GLY A 121 7.56 1.72 8.10
C GLY A 121 7.86 0.30 7.66
N TYR A 122 6.92 -0.28 6.91
CA TYR A 122 7.04 -1.63 6.39
C TYR A 122 6.86 -1.61 4.88
N ALA A 123 7.77 -2.27 4.16
CA ALA A 123 7.63 -2.57 2.75
C ALA A 123 7.51 -4.08 2.55
N GLN A 124 6.46 -4.50 1.84
CA GLN A 124 6.16 -5.89 1.52
C GLN A 124 5.98 -6.06 0.01
N LEU A 125 6.71 -7.01 -0.58
CA LEU A 125 6.50 -7.47 -1.95
C LEU A 125 5.26 -8.37 -1.98
N ILE A 126 4.25 -7.96 -2.75
CA ILE A 126 2.97 -8.64 -2.89
C ILE A 126 2.93 -9.47 -4.16
N ARG A 127 3.46 -8.93 -5.26
CA ARG A 127 3.60 -9.63 -6.54
C ARG A 127 5.00 -9.43 -7.09
N ASP A 128 5.69 -10.53 -7.33
CA ASP A 128 6.95 -10.55 -8.08
C ASP A 128 6.65 -10.89 -9.55
N SER A 129 6.86 -9.92 -10.43
CA SER A 129 6.68 -10.05 -11.87
C SER A 129 7.99 -10.40 -12.58
N GLY A 130 9.11 -10.46 -11.85
CA GLY A 130 10.44 -10.72 -12.36
C GLY A 130 11.26 -11.61 -11.43
N ASN A 131 12.26 -11.03 -10.78
CA ASN A 131 13.24 -11.74 -9.96
C ASN A 131 13.45 -11.13 -8.56
N SER A 132 12.54 -10.25 -8.10
CA SER A 132 12.77 -9.52 -6.84
C SER A 132 12.87 -10.45 -5.65
N LYS A 133 12.03 -11.48 -5.56
CA LYS A 133 12.04 -12.40 -4.41
C LYS A 133 13.37 -13.15 -4.26
N ASP A 134 14.14 -13.26 -5.36
CA ASP A 134 15.42 -13.97 -5.38
C ASP A 134 16.58 -13.08 -4.92
N VAL A 135 16.41 -11.76 -4.99
CA VAL A 135 17.47 -10.77 -4.71
C VAL A 135 17.15 -9.83 -3.54
N ILE A 136 15.90 -9.75 -3.10
CA ILE A 136 15.49 -8.98 -1.93
C ILE A 136 14.41 -9.73 -1.15
N ALA A 137 14.54 -9.75 0.18
CA ALA A 137 13.54 -10.37 1.05
C ALA A 137 12.15 -9.77 0.78
N PRO A 138 11.08 -10.57 0.61
CA PRO A 138 9.75 -10.05 0.29
C PRO A 138 9.09 -9.31 1.47
N LEU A 139 9.53 -9.56 2.70
CA LEU A 139 9.03 -8.86 3.90
C LEU A 139 10.04 -7.83 4.39
N GLN A 140 9.55 -6.77 5.04
CA GLN A 140 10.39 -5.79 5.74
C GLN A 140 11.31 -6.51 6.74
N PRO A 141 12.63 -6.26 6.71
CA PRO A 141 13.54 -6.81 7.70
C PRO A 141 13.13 -6.43 9.12
N LEU A 142 13.15 -7.41 10.02
CA LEU A 142 12.81 -7.20 11.42
C LEU A 142 14.05 -6.80 12.21
N SER A 143 13.84 -6.02 13.28
CA SER A 143 14.87 -5.87 14.31
C SER A 143 15.18 -7.22 14.96
N SER A 144 16.37 -7.35 15.54
CA SER A 144 16.80 -8.59 16.22
C SER A 144 15.79 -9.06 17.28
N ALA A 145 15.23 -8.14 18.05
CA ALA A 145 14.22 -8.44 19.07
C ALA A 145 12.90 -8.94 18.45
N HIS A 146 12.40 -8.30 17.39
CA HIS A 146 11.17 -8.73 16.71
C HIS A 146 11.34 -10.05 15.97
N TYR A 147 12.51 -10.29 15.37
CA TYR A 147 12.83 -11.56 14.72
C TYR A 147 12.88 -12.70 15.75
N ALA A 148 13.53 -12.49 16.90
CA ALA A 148 13.58 -13.48 17.97
C ALA A 148 12.18 -13.79 18.54
N LEU A 149 11.31 -12.78 18.65
CA LEU A 149 9.92 -12.99 19.03
C LEU A 149 9.15 -13.81 17.98
N HIS A 150 9.26 -13.45 16.70
CA HIS A 150 8.64 -14.19 15.59
C HIS A 150 9.04 -15.65 15.59
N LYS A 151 10.33 -15.96 15.80
CA LYS A 151 10.83 -17.33 15.87
C LYS A 151 10.15 -18.13 16.99
N ARG A 152 9.98 -17.55 18.18
CA ARG A 152 9.32 -18.21 19.31
C ARG A 152 7.84 -18.44 19.06
N VAL A 153 7.14 -17.45 18.49
CA VAL A 153 5.73 -17.56 18.12
C VAL A 153 5.55 -18.67 17.08
N LYS A 154 6.38 -18.67 16.03
CA LYS A 154 6.37 -19.72 15.01
C LYS A 154 6.55 -21.11 15.60
N ALA A 155 7.56 -21.30 16.45
CA ALA A 155 7.84 -22.60 17.05
C ALA A 155 6.70 -23.10 17.95
N ALA A 156 5.96 -22.18 18.60
CA ALA A 156 4.82 -22.53 19.44
C ALA A 156 3.59 -22.96 18.63
N PHE A 157 3.29 -22.28 17.53
CA PHE A 157 2.09 -22.51 16.73
C PHE A 157 2.28 -23.47 15.54
N ASP A 158 3.50 -23.62 15.04
CA ASP A 158 3.85 -24.52 13.95
C ASP A 158 5.20 -25.22 14.19
N PRO A 159 5.27 -26.12 15.19
CA PRO A 159 6.51 -26.82 15.54
C PRO A 159 7.04 -27.76 14.45
N ARG A 160 6.22 -28.07 13.43
CA ARG A 160 6.59 -28.91 12.29
C ARG A 160 6.93 -28.10 11.04
N SER A 161 6.87 -26.77 11.11
CA SER A 161 7.15 -25.85 10.00
C SER A 161 6.34 -26.14 8.73
N VAL A 162 5.07 -26.52 8.87
CA VAL A 162 4.18 -26.84 7.74
C VAL A 162 3.62 -25.57 7.09
N LEU A 163 3.33 -24.54 7.88
CA LEU A 163 2.72 -23.30 7.44
C LEU A 163 3.77 -22.35 6.85
N ASN A 164 3.58 -21.87 5.61
CA ASN A 164 4.44 -20.87 4.98
C ASN A 164 5.95 -21.21 4.99
N PHE A 165 6.28 -22.49 4.83
CA PHE A 165 7.67 -22.95 4.82
C PHE A 165 8.53 -22.16 3.81
N GLY A 166 9.59 -21.53 4.31
CA GLY A 166 10.51 -20.73 3.49
C GLY A 166 9.93 -19.41 2.96
N ARG A 167 8.73 -18.99 3.41
CA ARG A 167 8.02 -17.82 2.87
C ARG A 167 7.93 -16.63 3.83
N MET A 168 8.33 -16.76 5.10
CA MET A 168 8.37 -15.63 6.05
C MET A 168 9.79 -15.05 6.15
N HIS A 169 10.20 -14.55 7.31
CA HIS A 169 11.53 -13.96 7.50
C HIS A 169 12.60 -15.05 7.55
N ASP A 170 13.43 -15.15 6.51
CA ASP A 170 14.61 -16.02 6.43
C ASP A 170 14.37 -17.48 6.83
N GLY A 171 13.20 -18.03 6.46
CA GLY A 171 12.86 -19.43 6.70
C GLY A 171 12.38 -19.75 8.12
N ILE A 172 12.09 -18.75 8.96
CA ILE A 172 11.12 -18.91 10.05
C ILE A 172 9.75 -19.22 9.44
#